data_AF-A0A842HL62-F1
#
_entry.id   AF-A0A842HL62-F1
#
_cell.length_a   1.000
_cell.length_b   1.000
_cell.length_c   1.000
_cell.angle_alpha   90.00
_cell.angle_beta   90.00
_cell.angle_gamma   90.00
#
_symmetry.space_group_name_H-M   'P 1'
#
loop_
_entity.id
_entity.type
_entity.pdbx_description
1 polymer ?
#
loop_
_entity_poly.entity_id
_entity_poly.type
_entity_poly.pdbx_seq_one_letter_code
_entity_poly.pdbx_strand_id
1 'polypeptide(L)'
;MKKAFLSLLTFFVLSTAAQAADSTPETVFIDKIWKAVESRKAESFMPLYYQGLPKELEPTFKELWNNLLTHGINSVAIKPVTEEEAKSEPASATIKDTTYVRNPAPSATLILTFKSDSASQGRFPISLVDGKYYLSSWKAQ
;
A
#
# COMPACT_ATOMS: atom_id res chain seq x y z
N MET A 1 -31.22 54.27 19.73
CA MET A 1 -31.77 52.89 19.54
C MET A 1 -32.30 52.83 18.12
N LYS A 2 -32.01 51.90 17.20
CA LYS A 2 -31.14 50.72 17.11
C LYS A 2 -30.50 50.76 15.70
N LYS A 3 -29.27 50.28 15.59
CA LYS A 3 -28.47 50.20 14.36
C LYS A 3 -29.18 49.29 13.34
N ALA A 4 -29.27 49.73 12.08
CA ALA A 4 -29.59 48.86 10.97
C ALA A 4 -28.50 47.79 10.91
N PHE A 5 -28.95 46.55 11.06
CA PHE A 5 -28.14 45.36 11.18
C PHE A 5 -27.44 45.14 9.83
N LEU A 6 -26.12 45.32 9.85
CA LEU A 6 -25.21 44.99 8.78
C LEU A 6 -25.28 43.47 8.55
N SER A 7 -26.18 43.01 7.69
CA SER A 7 -26.30 41.61 7.27
C SER A 7 -26.30 41.57 5.76
N LEU A 8 -25.13 41.33 5.16
CA LEU A 8 -24.91 40.29 4.14
C LEU A 8 -23.46 40.39 3.62
N LEU A 9 -22.47 40.12 4.47
CA LEU A 9 -21.10 39.92 3.96
C LEU A 9 -20.29 38.99 4.86
N THR A 10 -20.82 37.79 5.06
CA THR A 10 -20.03 36.59 5.33
C THR A 10 -20.83 35.40 4.80
N PHE A 11 -21.04 35.33 3.48
CA PHE A 11 -21.24 34.03 2.86
C PHE A 11 -19.91 33.30 3.03
N PHE A 12 -19.93 32.45 4.04
CA PHE A 12 -18.91 31.50 4.47
C PHE A 12 -17.99 31.08 3.32
N VAL A 13 -16.77 31.63 3.33
CA VAL A 13 -15.56 30.99 2.79
C VAL A 13 -15.24 29.83 3.72
N LEU A 14 -16.06 28.79 3.74
CA LEU A 14 -15.93 27.65 4.65
C LEU A 14 -16.49 26.35 4.05
N SER A 15 -16.57 26.25 2.72
CA SER A 15 -17.06 25.04 2.04
C SER A 15 -15.97 24.03 1.69
N THR A 16 -14.69 24.29 1.96
CA THR A 16 -13.57 23.42 1.53
C THR A 16 -12.84 22.71 2.67
N ALA A 17 -13.23 22.91 3.93
CA ALA A 17 -12.55 22.29 5.07
C ALA A 17 -13.31 21.10 5.69
N ALA A 18 -14.47 20.70 5.14
CA ALA A 18 -15.34 19.66 5.71
C ALA A 18 -15.35 18.33 4.92
N GLN A 19 -14.43 18.13 3.97
CA GLN A 19 -14.33 16.89 3.16
C GLN A 19 -13.02 16.12 3.37
N ALA A 20 -12.20 16.49 4.35
CA ALA A 20 -11.19 15.58 4.88
C ALA A 20 -11.88 14.62 5.85
N ALA A 21 -12.75 13.76 5.33
CA ALA A 21 -13.20 12.59 6.08
C ALA A 21 -11.94 11.79 6.42
N ASP A 22 -11.79 11.43 7.70
CA ASP A 22 -10.69 10.67 8.28
C ASP A 22 -10.45 9.35 7.52
N SER A 23 -9.72 9.40 6.41
CA SER A 23 -9.28 8.21 5.71
C SER A 23 -8.18 7.56 6.54
N THR A 24 -8.43 6.35 7.04
CA THR A 24 -7.43 5.63 7.82
C THR A 24 -6.23 5.30 6.92
N PRO A 25 -5.03 5.08 7.49
CA PRO A 25 -3.88 4.63 6.72
C PRO A 25 -4.16 3.38 5.88
N GLU A 26 -5.03 2.48 6.34
CA GLU A 26 -5.47 1.32 5.56
C GLU A 26 -6.22 1.74 4.29
N THR A 27 -7.26 2.56 4.42
CA THR A 27 -8.09 2.99 3.27
C THR A 27 -7.24 3.69 2.23
N VAL A 28 -6.36 4.60 2.65
CA VAL A 28 -5.45 5.31 1.74
C VAL A 28 -4.51 4.35 1.00
N PHE A 29 -4.02 3.32 1.67
CA PHE A 29 -3.13 2.35 1.05
C PHE A 29 -3.86 1.39 0.11
N ILE A 30 -5.04 0.90 0.49
CA ILE A 30 -5.90 0.06 -0.35
C ILE A 30 -6.26 0.81 -1.64
N ASP A 31 -6.60 2.10 -1.56
CA ASP A 31 -6.86 2.93 -2.73
C ASP A 31 -5.65 3.03 -3.67
N LYS A 32 -4.43 3.13 -3.13
CA LYS A 32 -3.19 3.12 -3.94
C LYS A 32 -3.00 1.78 -4.64
N ILE A 33 -3.27 0.67 -3.95
CA ILE A 33 -3.23 -0.67 -4.55
C ILE A 33 -4.24 -0.77 -5.69
N TRP A 34 -5.48 -0.34 -5.49
CA TRP A 34 -6.49 -0.36 -6.56
C TRP A 34 -6.10 0.50 -7.76
N LYS A 35 -5.59 1.71 -7.55
CA LYS A 35 -5.07 2.55 -8.64
C LYS A 35 -3.93 1.87 -9.41
N ALA A 36 -3.05 1.14 -8.72
CA ALA A 36 -1.99 0.37 -9.35
C ALA A 36 -2.54 -0.82 -10.17
N VAL A 37 -3.57 -1.51 -9.65
CA VAL A 37 -4.28 -2.58 -10.37
C VAL A 37 -4.98 -2.04 -11.63
N GLU A 38 -5.67 -0.92 -11.50
CA GLU A 38 -6.39 -0.25 -12.60
C GLU A 38 -5.46 0.18 -13.73
N SER A 39 -4.22 0.56 -13.41
CA SER A 39 -3.25 0.94 -14.44
C SER A 39 -2.78 -0.23 -15.30
N ARG A 40 -3.05 -1.49 -14.89
CA ARG A 40 -2.65 -2.74 -15.58
C ARG A 40 -1.17 -2.81 -15.95
N LYS A 41 -0.31 -2.19 -15.15
CA LYS A 41 1.15 -2.10 -15.38
C LYS A 41 1.84 -2.47 -14.09
N ALA A 42 2.73 -3.47 -14.09
CA ALA A 42 3.47 -3.85 -12.89
C ALA A 42 4.29 -2.68 -12.30
N GLU A 43 4.71 -1.72 -13.13
CA GLU A 43 5.46 -0.54 -12.73
C GLU A 43 4.72 0.34 -11.70
N SER A 44 3.38 0.33 -11.70
CA SER A 44 2.60 1.17 -10.78
C SER A 44 2.70 0.71 -9.32
N PHE A 45 3.15 -0.52 -9.08
CA PHE A 45 3.39 -1.06 -7.74
C PHE A 45 4.78 -0.68 -7.20
N MET A 46 5.75 -0.35 -8.05
CA MET A 46 7.13 -0.08 -7.63
C MET A 46 7.24 1.12 -6.66
N PRO A 47 6.55 2.25 -6.87
CA PRO A 47 6.56 3.38 -5.94
C PRO A 47 5.89 3.09 -4.58
N LEU A 48 5.19 1.96 -4.45
CA LEU A 48 4.52 1.59 -3.20
C LEU A 48 5.47 0.89 -2.21
N TYR A 49 6.66 0.47 -2.65
CA TYR A 49 7.69 -0.06 -1.78
C TYR A 49 8.35 1.05 -0.96
N TYR A 50 8.56 0.80 0.32
CA TYR A 50 9.24 1.75 1.20
C TYR A 50 10.65 2.08 0.68
N GLN A 51 10.94 3.37 0.47
CA GLN A 51 12.20 3.86 -0.13
C GLN A 51 12.53 3.29 -1.52
N GLY A 52 11.54 2.71 -2.21
CA GLY A 52 11.73 2.06 -3.51
C GLY A 52 12.38 0.68 -3.40
N LEU A 53 12.45 -0.02 -4.53
CA LEU A 53 13.02 -1.36 -4.66
C LEU A 53 14.43 -1.25 -5.30
N PRO A 54 15.43 -2.04 -4.86
CA PRO A 54 16.70 -2.14 -5.58
C PRO A 54 16.49 -2.56 -7.03
N LYS A 55 17.23 -1.94 -7.96
CA LYS A 55 17.05 -2.12 -9.41
C LYS A 55 17.25 -3.56 -9.85
N GLU A 56 18.11 -4.28 -9.16
CA GLU A 56 18.44 -5.69 -9.37
C GLU A 56 17.23 -6.60 -9.11
N LEU A 57 16.32 -6.16 -8.23
CA LEU A 57 15.12 -6.90 -7.84
C LEU A 57 13.89 -6.51 -8.66
N GLU A 58 13.89 -5.34 -9.30
CA GLU A 58 12.76 -4.86 -10.11
C GLU A 58 12.24 -5.89 -11.12
N PRO A 59 13.08 -6.62 -11.90
CA PRO A 59 12.58 -7.60 -12.85
C PRO A 59 11.75 -8.70 -12.17
N THR A 60 12.24 -9.24 -11.05
CA THR A 60 11.56 -10.31 -10.29
C THR A 60 10.21 -9.84 -9.75
N PHE A 61 10.16 -8.63 -9.18
CA PHE A 61 8.90 -8.10 -8.65
C PHE A 61 7.93 -7.68 -9.75
N LYS A 62 8.41 -7.19 -10.90
CA LYS A 62 7.55 -6.92 -12.05
C LYS A 62 6.93 -8.19 -12.60
N GLU A 63 7.70 -9.27 -12.71
CA GLU A 63 7.19 -10.57 -13.13
C GLU A 63 6.10 -11.08 -12.19
N LEU A 64 6.35 -11.01 -10.87
CA LEU A 64 5.36 -11.33 -9.84
C LEU A 64 4.07 -10.53 -10.05
N TRP A 65 4.14 -9.19 -10.11
CA TRP A 65 2.94 -8.36 -10.27
C TRP A 65 2.23 -8.59 -11.60
N ASN A 66 2.95 -8.77 -12.71
CA ASN A 66 2.35 -9.11 -14.00
C ASN A 66 1.57 -10.42 -13.93
N ASN A 67 2.13 -11.45 -13.29
CA ASN A 67 1.43 -12.72 -13.09
C ASN A 67 0.15 -12.53 -12.24
N LEU A 68 0.23 -11.74 -11.16
CA LEU A 68 -0.97 -11.48 -10.35
C LEU A 68 -2.06 -10.72 -11.10
N LEU A 69 -1.68 -9.78 -11.97
CA LEU A 69 -2.62 -9.00 -12.78
C LEU A 69 -3.36 -9.85 -13.81
N THR A 70 -2.77 -10.95 -14.32
CA THR A 70 -3.45 -11.84 -15.28
C THR A 70 -4.59 -12.64 -14.64
N HIS A 71 -4.47 -12.98 -13.35
CA HIS A 71 -5.49 -13.70 -12.60
C HIS A 71 -6.68 -12.84 -12.18
N GLY A 72 -6.53 -11.51 -12.22
CA GLY A 72 -7.54 -10.54 -11.83
C GLY A 72 -7.76 -10.52 -10.32
N ILE A 73 -7.68 -9.34 -9.72
CA ILE A 73 -7.91 -9.15 -8.28
C ILE A 73 -9.40 -8.88 -8.04
N ASN A 74 -9.97 -9.59 -7.07
CA ASN A 74 -11.36 -9.47 -6.64
C ASN A 74 -11.49 -8.58 -5.41
N SER A 75 -10.62 -8.75 -4.42
CA SER A 75 -10.61 -7.93 -3.21
C SER A 75 -9.19 -7.71 -2.67
N VAL A 76 -9.05 -6.66 -1.87
CA VAL A 76 -7.83 -6.25 -1.20
C VAL A 76 -8.14 -6.05 0.28
N ALA A 77 -7.35 -6.65 1.16
CA ALA A 77 -7.47 -6.47 2.61
C ALA A 77 -6.10 -6.31 3.26
N ILE A 78 -6.08 -5.66 4.42
CA ILE A 78 -4.91 -5.61 5.29
C ILE A 78 -5.24 -6.39 6.55
N LYS A 79 -4.35 -7.30 6.94
CA LYS A 79 -4.44 -8.06 8.18
C LYS A 79 -3.17 -7.82 9.01
N PRO A 80 -3.26 -7.51 10.31
CA PRO A 80 -2.10 -7.48 11.19
C PRO A 80 -1.33 -8.80 11.12
N VAL A 81 0.00 -8.72 11.10
CA VAL A 81 0.85 -9.91 11.12
C VAL A 81 0.81 -10.51 12.52
N THR A 82 0.54 -11.80 12.63
CA THR A 82 0.71 -12.50 13.91
C THR A 82 2.20 -12.69 14.20
N GLU A 83 2.58 -12.82 15.47
CA GLU A 83 3.97 -13.10 15.84
C GLU A 83 4.53 -14.38 15.19
N GLU A 84 3.66 -15.33 14.84
CA GLU A 84 4.00 -16.57 14.15
C GLU A 84 4.27 -16.34 12.66
N GLU A 85 3.43 -15.53 12.00
CA GLU A 85 3.60 -15.13 10.60
C GLU A 85 4.86 -14.26 10.42
N ALA A 86 5.19 -13.40 11.39
CA ALA A 86 6.42 -12.60 11.35
C ALA A 86 7.69 -13.45 11.34
N LYS A 87 7.67 -14.62 11.99
CA LYS A 87 8.82 -15.52 12.14
C LYS A 87 9.02 -16.45 10.95
N SER A 88 7.96 -16.72 10.17
CA SER A 88 8.01 -17.63 9.01
C SER A 88 8.36 -16.91 7.70
N GLU A 89 8.24 -15.59 7.67
CA GLU A 89 8.57 -14.77 6.50
C GLU A 89 10.10 -14.69 6.28
N PRO A 90 10.60 -14.89 5.05
CA PRO A 90 12.02 -14.75 4.76
C PRO A 90 12.48 -13.31 5.00
N ALA A 91 13.31 -13.13 6.02
CA ALA A 91 13.87 -11.85 6.42
C ALA A 91 15.01 -11.39 5.51
N SER A 92 15.63 -12.32 4.78
CA SER A 92 16.71 -12.06 3.83
C SER A 92 16.56 -12.90 2.55
N ALA A 93 17.17 -12.42 1.46
CA ALA A 93 17.31 -13.14 0.21
C ALA A 93 18.67 -12.82 -0.41
N THR A 94 19.38 -13.82 -0.94
CA THR A 94 20.66 -13.60 -1.64
C THR A 94 20.45 -13.68 -3.14
N ILE A 95 20.82 -12.61 -3.85
CA ILE A 95 20.65 -12.48 -5.30
C ILE A 95 21.95 -11.94 -5.88
N LYS A 96 22.57 -12.70 -6.81
CA LYS A 96 23.85 -12.37 -7.45
C LYS A 96 24.92 -11.94 -6.44
N ASP A 97 25.16 -12.79 -5.45
CA ASP A 97 26.16 -12.60 -4.38
C ASP A 97 25.91 -11.42 -3.43
N THR A 98 24.79 -10.70 -3.59
CA THR A 98 24.36 -9.64 -2.67
C THR A 98 23.24 -10.16 -1.79
N THR A 99 23.42 -10.06 -0.47
CA THR A 99 22.36 -10.36 0.48
C THR A 99 21.51 -9.11 0.67
N TYR A 100 20.21 -9.26 0.47
CA TYR A 100 19.22 -8.24 0.74
C TYR A 100 18.46 -8.60 2.01
N VAL A 101 18.25 -7.62 2.86
CA VAL A 101 17.44 -7.75 4.08
C VAL A 101 16.17 -6.93 3.94
N ARG A 102 15.06 -7.47 4.43
CA ARG A 102 13.77 -6.78 4.41
C ARG A 102 13.83 -5.57 5.34
N ASN A 103 13.42 -4.40 4.85
CA ASN A 103 13.40 -3.16 5.61
C ASN A 103 12.30 -2.22 5.08
N PRO A 104 11.33 -1.79 5.91
CA PRO A 104 11.20 -2.02 7.35
C PRO A 104 10.74 -3.46 7.67
N ALA A 105 10.73 -3.80 8.97
CA ALA A 105 10.12 -5.04 9.43
C ALA A 105 8.60 -5.00 9.17
N PRO A 106 7.99 -6.08 8.64
CA PRO A 106 6.56 -6.12 8.38
C PRO A 106 5.74 -5.93 9.66
N SER A 107 4.68 -5.11 9.58
CA SER A 107 3.71 -4.92 10.67
C SER A 107 2.33 -5.45 10.31
N ALA A 108 2.06 -5.68 9.02
CA ALA A 108 0.82 -6.24 8.51
C ALA A 108 1.07 -7.01 7.20
N THR A 109 0.04 -7.71 6.72
CA THR A 109 0.00 -8.43 5.46
C THR A 109 -1.08 -7.85 4.58
N LEU A 110 -0.72 -7.49 3.35
CA LEU A 110 -1.66 -7.24 2.27
C LEU A 110 -2.14 -8.58 1.71
N ILE A 111 -3.44 -8.79 1.71
CA ILE A 111 -4.10 -9.97 1.17
C ILE A 111 -4.82 -9.55 -0.11
N LEU A 112 -4.45 -10.17 -1.23
CA LEU A 112 -5.12 -10.04 -2.51
C LEU A 112 -5.89 -11.33 -2.77
N THR A 113 -7.22 -11.26 -2.90
CA THR A 113 -8.03 -12.40 -3.31
C THR A 113 -8.26 -12.33 -4.82
N PHE A 114 -7.99 -13.41 -5.54
CA PHE A 114 -8.11 -13.44 -6.99
C PHE A 114 -9.50 -13.90 -7.45
N LYS A 115 -9.87 -13.58 -8.69
CA LYS A 115 -11.17 -13.96 -9.27
C LYS A 115 -11.26 -15.44 -9.62
N SER A 116 -10.14 -16.10 -9.90
CA SER A 116 -10.11 -17.46 -10.48
C SER A 116 -10.34 -18.61 -9.49
N ASP A 117 -10.30 -18.37 -8.19
CA ASP A 117 -10.79 -19.25 -7.12
C ASP A 117 -10.71 -18.44 -5.82
N SER A 118 -11.79 -18.36 -5.04
CA SER A 118 -11.82 -17.62 -3.77
C SER A 118 -10.79 -18.14 -2.74
N ALA A 119 -10.28 -19.36 -2.92
CA ALA A 119 -9.20 -19.94 -2.12
C ALA A 119 -7.80 -19.41 -2.50
N SER A 120 -7.62 -18.85 -3.70
CA SER A 120 -6.32 -18.35 -4.16
C SER A 120 -6.08 -16.93 -3.64
N GLN A 121 -5.12 -16.80 -2.73
CA GLN A 121 -4.74 -15.53 -2.12
C GLN A 121 -3.25 -15.24 -2.33
N GLY A 122 -2.94 -14.03 -2.80
CA GLY A 122 -1.60 -13.48 -2.74
C GLY A 122 -1.40 -12.77 -1.42
N ARG A 123 -0.29 -13.05 -0.73
CA ARG A 123 0.04 -12.45 0.57
C ARG A 123 1.34 -11.68 0.44
N PHE A 124 1.32 -10.40 0.78
CA PHE A 124 2.48 -9.52 0.67
C PHE A 124 2.74 -8.82 2.00
N PRO A 125 3.98 -8.85 2.50
CA PRO A 125 4.34 -8.15 3.72
C PRO A 125 4.27 -6.63 3.51
N ILE A 126 3.61 -5.92 4.42
CA ILE A 126 3.55 -4.46 4.43
C ILE A 126 4.04 -3.90 5.77
N SER A 127 4.58 -2.70 5.72
CA SER A 127 5.14 -2.02 6.88
C SER A 127 4.42 -0.70 7.10
N LEU A 128 4.04 -0.42 8.35
CA LEU A 128 3.52 0.87 8.78
C LEU A 128 4.69 1.74 9.25
N VAL A 129 4.98 2.83 8.54
CA VAL A 129 6.04 3.79 8.87
C VAL A 129 5.42 5.18 8.97
N ASP A 130 5.60 5.87 10.09
CA ASP A 130 5.09 7.21 10.33
C ASP A 130 3.59 7.38 9.98
N GLY A 131 2.78 6.38 10.34
CA GLY A 131 1.34 6.37 10.07
C GLY A 131 0.96 6.09 8.62
N LYS A 132 1.87 5.58 7.77
CA LYS A 132 1.61 5.24 6.36
C LYS A 132 2.04 3.81 6.06
N TYR A 133 1.18 3.06 5.38
CA TYR A 133 1.52 1.73 4.89
C TYR A 133 2.34 1.81 3.60
N TYR A 134 3.28 0.89 3.48
CA TYR A 134 4.11 0.63 2.31
C TYR A 134 4.22 -0.87 2.07
N LEU A 135 4.42 -1.30 0.82
CA LEU A 135 4.97 -2.63 0.56
C LEU A 135 6.35 -2.72 1.22
N SER A 136 6.61 -3.81 1.94
CA SER A 136 7.91 -3.98 2.60
C SER A 136 9.00 -4.10 1.53
N SER A 137 10.07 -3.32 1.68
CA SER A 137 11.16 -3.27 0.71
C SER A 137 12.37 -4.08 1.17
N TRP A 138 13.42 -4.04 0.36
CA TRP A 138 14.66 -4.76 0.53
C TRP A 138 15.83 -3.78 0.45
N LYS A 139 16.80 -3.94 1.34
CA LYS A 139 18.04 -3.16 1.36
C LYS A 139 19.22 -4.11 1.22
N ALA A 140 20.17 -3.79 0.35
CA ALA A 140 21.44 -4.52 0.29
C ALA A 140 22.18 -4.41 1.64
N GLN A 141 22.69 -5.52 2.12
CA GLN A 141 23.48 -5.62 3.35
C GLN A 141 24.96 -5.30 3.10
#